data_AF-A0A8I3A788-F1
#
_entry.id   AF-A0A8I3A788-F1
#
_cell.length_a   1.000
_cell.length_b   1.000
_cell.length_c   1.000
_cell.angle_alpha   90.00
_cell.angle_beta   90.00
_cell.angle_gamma   90.00
#
_symmetry.space_group_name_H-M   'P 1'
#
loop_
_entity.id
_entity.type
_entity.pdbx_description
1 polymer ?
#
loop_
_entity_poly.entity_id
_entity_poly.type
_entity_poly.pdbx_seq_one_letter_code
_entity_poly.pdbx_strand_id
1 'polypeptide(L)' 'MTTVKSPSTTYHFYELEVSSLDKDWLESNERRREWVDYAEASRRVAWKPELAQGLSLSSLAPQR' A
#
# COMPACT_ATOMS: atom_id res chain seq x y z
N MET A 1 17.21 -23.33 19.61
CA MET A 1 17.42 -22.33 18.55
C MET A 1 16.30 -21.32 18.67
N THR A 2 16.55 -20.20 19.34
CA THR A 2 15.50 -19.24 19.73
C THR A 2 15.48 -18.13 18.68
N THR A 3 14.60 -18.24 17.70
CA THR A 3 14.48 -17.25 16.62
C THR A 3 13.95 -15.95 17.20
N VAL A 4 14.82 -14.97 17.42
CA VAL A 4 14.44 -13.62 17.82
C VAL A 4 13.57 -13.04 16.71
N LYS A 5 12.28 -12.81 16.98
CA LYS A 5 11.35 -12.13 16.07
C LYS A 5 11.66 -10.63 16.03
N SER A 6 12.88 -10.27 15.65
CA SER A 6 13.20 -8.88 15.32
C SER A 6 12.36 -8.52 14.09
N PRO A 7 11.68 -7.36 14.06
CA PRO A 7 11.00 -6.91 12.85
C PRO A 7 12.06 -6.81 11.76
N SER A 8 12.02 -7.74 10.81
CA SER A 8 13.06 -7.90 9.79
C SER A 8 12.98 -6.78 8.74
N THR A 9 11.93 -5.96 8.80
CA THR A 9 11.60 -4.95 7.80
C THR A 9 10.77 -3.85 8.44
N THR A 10 11.22 -2.60 8.26
CA THR A 10 10.46 -1.40 8.62
C THR A 10 9.70 -0.93 7.39
N TYR A 11 8.39 -0.67 7.56
CA TYR A 11 7.54 -0.11 6.51
C TYR A 11 7.33 1.37 6.77
N HIS A 12 7.59 2.19 5.75
CA HIS A 12 7.30 3.62 5.76
C HIS A 12 6.14 3.89 4.80
N PHE A 13 5.08 4.52 5.30
CA PHE A 13 3.91 4.88 4.52
C PHE A 13 3.95 6.38 4.24
N TYR A 14 3.67 6.75 3.01
CA TYR A 14 3.62 8.14 2.55
C TYR A 14 2.34 8.34 1.76
N GLU A 15 1.69 9.47 2.00
CA GLU A 15 0.53 9.91 1.23
C GLU A 15 0.98 10.97 0.23
N LEU A 16 0.51 10.83 -1.01
CA LEU A 16 0.89 11.69 -2.13
C LEU A 16 -0.35 11.99 -2.95
N GLU A 17 -0.48 13.24 -3.38
CA GLU A 17 -1.47 13.63 -4.39
C GLU A 17 -0.86 13.40 -5.78
N VAL A 18 -1.46 12.50 -6.56
CA VAL A 18 -0.98 12.18 -7.91
C VAL A 18 -1.94 12.79 -8.93
N SER A 19 -1.46 13.75 -9.71
CA SER A 19 -2.29 14.46 -10.70
C SER A 19 -2.52 13.66 -11.99
N SER A 20 -1.57 12.80 -12.39
CA SER A 20 -1.66 12.01 -13.61
C SER A 20 -0.82 10.74 -13.52
N LEU A 21 -1.26 9.68 -14.19
CA LEU A 21 -0.54 8.42 -14.26
C LEU A 21 0.14 8.31 -15.62
N ASP A 22 1.47 8.35 -15.61
CA ASP A 22 2.26 8.28 -16.84
C ASP A 22 2.16 6.89 -17.47
N LYS A 23 2.07 6.86 -18.81
CA LYS A 23 1.92 5.61 -19.56
C LYS A 23 3.25 4.91 -19.74
N ASP A 24 4.33 5.68 -19.83
CA ASP A 24 5.68 5.16 -19.95
C ASP A 24 6.41 5.34 -18.62
N TRP A 25 6.71 4.23 -17.96
CA TRP A 25 7.49 4.21 -16.73
C TRP A 25 8.38 2.97 -16.71
N LEU A 26 9.49 3.06 -15.98
CA LEU A 26 10.58 2.08 -16.04
C LEU A 26 10.12 0.64 -15.73
N GLU A 27 9.10 0.47 -14.88
CA GLU A 27 8.59 -0.84 -14.45
C GLU A 27 7.23 -1.20 -15.09
N SER A 28 6.83 -0.50 -16.16
CA SER A 28 5.53 -0.71 -16.83
C SER A 28 5.30 -2.13 -17.32
N ASN A 29 6.37 -2.86 -17.63
CA ASN A 29 6.30 -4.26 -18.07
C ASN A 29 6.21 -5.27 -16.92
N GLU A 30 6.63 -4.89 -15.71
CA GLU A 30 6.65 -5.80 -14.55
C GLU A 30 5.49 -5.54 -13.60
N ARG A 31 4.91 -4.33 -13.65
CA ARG A 31 3.92 -3.88 -12.69
C ARG A 31 2.74 -3.22 -13.38
N ARG A 32 1.55 -3.58 -12.92
CA ARG A 32 0.30 -2.94 -13.31
C ARG A 32 -0.09 -1.91 -12.26
N ARG A 33 -0.24 -0.65 -12.67
CA ARG A 33 -0.81 0.42 -11.84
C ARG A 33 -2.29 0.56 -12.17
N GLU A 34 -3.13 0.63 -11.14
CA GLU A 34 -4.57 0.80 -11.29
C GLU A 34 -5.07 1.68 -10.14
N TRP A 35 -5.96 2.61 -10.47
CA TRP A 35 -6.70 3.39 -9.48
C TRP A 35 -7.82 2.52 -8.93
N VAL A 36 -7.90 2.44 -7.61
CA VAL A 36 -8.92 1.67 -6.89
C VAL A 36 -9.51 2.53 -5.79
N ASP A 37 -10.77 2.27 -5.45
CA ASP A 37 -11.38 2.85 -4.25
C ASP A 37 -10.78 2.25 -2.97
N TYR A 38 -11.08 2.87 -1.83
CA TYR A 38 -10.58 2.42 -0.53
C TYR A 38 -10.98 0.98 -0.19
N ALA A 39 -12.21 0.55 -0.53
CA ALA A 39 -12.68 -0.79 -0.18
C ALA A 39 -11.95 -1.86 -0.99
N GLU A 40 -11.73 -1.60 -2.27
CA GLU A 40 -10.96 -2.47 -3.16
C GLU A 40 -9.47 -2.47 -2.78
N ALA A 41 -8.89 -1.30 -2.48
CA ALA A 41 -7.53 -1.19 -1.96
C ALA A 41 -7.35 -2.03 -0.69
N SER A 42 -8.29 -1.90 0.27
CA SER A 42 -8.28 -2.64 1.53
C SER A 42 -8.30 -4.16 1.30
N ARG A 43 -9.16 -4.66 0.39
CA ARG A 43 -9.18 -6.08 0.02
C ARG A 43 -7.87 -6.55 -0.60
N ARG A 44 -7.28 -5.76 -1.50
CA ARG A 44 -6.03 -6.12 -2.18
C ARG A 44 -4.82 -6.13 -1.27
N VAL A 45 -4.79 -5.29 -0.23
CA VAL A 45 -3.69 -5.25 0.75
C VAL A 45 -3.94 -6.12 1.99
N ALA A 46 -5.13 -6.70 2.14
CA ALA A 46 -5.54 -7.49 3.31
C ALA A 46 -4.66 -8.72 3.57
N TRP A 47 -3.97 -9.25 2.55
CA TRP A 47 -3.02 -10.36 2.74
C TRP A 47 -1.85 -9.99 3.65
N LYS A 48 -1.60 -8.70 3.88
CA LYS A 48 -0.53 -8.20 4.73
C LYS A 48 -1.05 -7.17 5.75
N PRO A 49 -1.08 -7.50 7.04
CA PRO A 49 -1.74 -6.67 8.05
C PRO A 49 -1.09 -5.28 8.20
N GLU A 50 0.22 -5.14 8.01
CA GLU A 50 0.86 -3.83 8.11
C GLU A 50 0.42 -2.89 6.98
N LEU A 51 0.17 -3.42 5.77
CA LEU A 51 -0.34 -2.62 4.65
C LEU A 51 -1.80 -2.20 4.87
N ALA A 52 -2.63 -3.14 5.34
CA ALA A 52 -4.02 -2.82 5.70
C ALA A 52 -4.08 -1.78 6.82
N GLN A 53 -3.19 -1.87 7.82
CA GLN A 53 -3.08 -0.89 8.89
C GLN A 53 -2.65 0.48 8.33
N GLY A 54 -1.61 0.53 7.50
CA GLY A 54 -1.16 1.77 6.85
C GLY A 54 -2.27 2.43 6.03
N LEU A 55 -3.04 1.65 5.27
CA LEU A 55 -4.19 2.14 4.52
C LEU A 55 -5.29 2.68 5.44
N SER A 56 -5.59 2.00 6.55
CA SER A 56 -6.61 2.46 7.51
C SER A 56 -6.23 3.74 8.27
N LEU A 57 -4.93 4.06 8.35
CA LEU A 57 -4.42 5.29 8.93
C LEU A 57 -4.32 6.44 7.92
N SER A 58 -4.50 6.15 6.63
CA SER A 58 -4.43 7.17 5.58
C SER A 58 -5.67 8.06 5.57
N SER A 59 -5.55 9.25 4.99
CA SER A 59 -6.68 10.17 4.77
C SER A 59 -7.80 9.58 3.91
N LEU A 60 -7.52 8.52 3.13
CA LEU A 60 -8.49 7.78 2.33
C LEU A 60 -9.42 6.90 3.16
N ALA A 61 -9.07 6.63 4.42
CA ALA A 61 -9.90 5.81 5.28
C ALA A 61 -11.23 6.52 5.59
N PRO A 62 -12.37 5.81 5.49
CA PRO A 62 -13.67 6.39 5.78
C PRO A 62 -13.68 6.90 7.22
N GLN A 63 -13.95 8.19 7.38
CA GLN A 63 -14.16 8.81 8.69
C GLN A 63 -15.38 8.16 9.33
N ARG A 64 -15.19 7.68 10.56
CA ARG A 64 -16.18 6.92 11.32
C ARG A 64 -17.17 7.84 12.02
#